data_AF-A0A2V6WXM7-F1
#
_entry.id   AF-A0A2V6WXM7-F1
#
_cell.length_a   1.000
_cell.length_b   1.000
_cell.length_c   1.000
_cell.angle_alpha   90.00
_cell.angle_beta   90.00
_cell.angle_gamma   90.00
#
_symmetry.space_group_name_H-M   'P 1'
#
loop_
_entity.id
_entity.type
_entity.pdbx_description
1 polymer ?
#
loop_
_entity_poly.entity_id
_entity_poly.type
_entity_poly.pdbx_seq_one_letter_code
_entity_poly.pdbx_strand_id
1 'polypeptide(L)'
;MRWTASVLAAVFLVGCSAPASRVADRGNAPAPAPVPGAAAPTSASQVPPARSELRAAGDREVRHALSRLTYGSRPGEVERVRALGLDVWLERQLHPEKIDDSATEAALAELATLRMTTTELLHAYPRPDPQLRAKLASGEMSRQEMQERYPME
;
A
#
# COMPACT_ATOMS: atom_id res chain seq x y z
N MET A 1 36.35 0.00 -32.25
CA MET A 1 35.61 -1.29 -32.22
C MET A 1 34.22 -1.08 -32.80
N ARG A 2 33.80 -1.97 -33.70
CA ARG A 2 32.56 -1.92 -34.48
C ARG A 2 31.42 -2.53 -33.67
N TRP A 3 30.33 -1.81 -33.42
CA TRP A 3 29.07 -2.41 -32.95
C TRP A 3 28.00 -2.19 -34.04
N THR A 4 27.58 -3.29 -34.63
CA THR A 4 26.47 -3.42 -35.57
C THR A 4 25.26 -3.95 -34.82
N ALA A 5 24.08 -3.33 -34.96
CA ALA A 5 22.79 -4.03 -34.98
C ALA A 5 21.68 -3.06 -35.41
N SER A 6 21.21 -3.26 -36.65
CA SER A 6 19.98 -2.72 -37.20
C SER A 6 18.79 -3.63 -36.87
N VAL A 7 17.60 -3.11 -37.22
CA VAL A 7 16.32 -3.78 -37.55
C VAL A 7 15.30 -3.74 -36.40
N LEU A 8 14.35 -2.79 -36.35
CA LEU A 8 13.11 -2.58 -37.13
C LEU A 8 12.05 -3.69 -37.02
N ALA A 9 10.80 -3.23 -36.84
CA ALA A 9 9.51 -3.91 -37.03
C ALA A 9 9.03 -4.77 -35.83
N ALA A 10 7.74 -4.86 -35.49
CA ALA A 10 6.53 -4.42 -36.17
C ALA A 10 5.38 -4.24 -35.15
N VAL A 11 4.47 -3.33 -35.51
CA VAL A 11 3.10 -3.17 -34.98
C VAL A 11 2.25 -4.40 -35.34
N PHE A 12 1.48 -4.91 -34.39
CA PHE A 12 0.26 -5.73 -34.61
C PHE A 12 -0.81 -5.26 -33.61
N LEU A 13 -1.90 -4.63 -34.08
CA LEU A 13 -3.26 -5.21 -34.26
C LEU A 13 -3.87 -5.75 -32.96
N VAL A 14 -5.15 -5.61 -32.62
CA VAL A 14 -6.36 -4.95 -33.13
C VAL A 14 -7.41 -5.16 -32.02
N GLY A 15 -8.30 -4.20 -31.80
CA GLY A 15 -9.31 -4.28 -30.74
C GLY A 15 -10.49 -5.21 -31.04
N CYS A 16 -11.21 -5.58 -29.98
CA CYS A 16 -12.68 -5.53 -29.87
C CYS A 16 -13.11 -6.18 -28.54
N SER A 17 -13.82 -5.45 -27.68
CA SER A 17 -14.90 -6.05 -26.89
C SER A 17 -15.83 -4.96 -26.38
N ALA A 18 -16.99 -4.84 -27.03
CA ALA A 18 -18.14 -4.13 -26.50
C ALA A 18 -19.00 -5.13 -25.70
N PRO A 19 -19.51 -4.77 -24.51
CA PRO A 19 -20.45 -5.62 -23.81
C PRO A 19 -21.89 -5.36 -24.30
N ALA A 20 -22.55 -6.38 -24.85
CA ALA A 20 -23.98 -6.36 -25.12
C ALA A 20 -24.74 -6.86 -23.87
N SER A 21 -25.23 -5.92 -23.07
CA SER A 21 -26.17 -6.20 -21.97
C SER A 21 -27.54 -6.57 -22.55
N ARG A 22 -27.97 -7.84 -22.43
CA ARG A 22 -29.38 -8.21 -22.64
C ARG A 22 -30.12 -8.14 -21.31
N VAL A 23 -30.88 -7.07 -21.15
CA VAL A 23 -32.02 -7.03 -20.23
C VAL A 23 -33.11 -7.92 -20.84
N ALA A 24 -33.36 -9.07 -20.23
CA ALA A 24 -34.53 -9.88 -20.52
C ALA A 24 -35.54 -9.64 -19.39
N ASP A 25 -36.46 -8.72 -19.67
CA ASP A 25 -37.76 -8.65 -19.01
C ASP A 25 -38.54 -9.93 -19.33
N ARG A 26 -38.87 -10.70 -18.30
CA ARG A 26 -39.93 -11.72 -18.36
C ARG A 26 -40.75 -11.61 -17.09
N GLY A 27 -41.88 -10.94 -17.26
CA GLY A 27 -42.98 -10.97 -16.31
C GLY A 27 -43.44 -12.38 -15.97
N ASN A 28 -43.87 -12.49 -14.72
CA ASN A 28 -45.03 -13.25 -14.25
C ASN A 28 -45.32 -14.62 -14.91
N ALA A 29 -44.83 -15.68 -14.27
CA ALA A 29 -45.41 -17.02 -14.34
C ALA A 29 -45.29 -17.70 -12.96
N PRO A 30 -46.26 -18.57 -12.58
CA PRO A 30 -46.61 -18.86 -11.19
C PRO A 30 -45.64 -19.81 -10.49
N ALA A 31 -45.61 -19.69 -9.16
CA ALA A 31 -44.83 -20.51 -8.24
C ALA A 31 -45.05 -22.04 -8.44
N PRO A 32 -43.99 -22.85 -8.58
CA PRO A 32 -44.10 -24.28 -8.40
C PRO A 32 -44.08 -24.64 -6.90
N ALA A 33 -45.03 -25.48 -6.49
CA ALA A 33 -45.19 -26.04 -5.15
C ALA A 33 -43.92 -26.77 -4.64
N PRO A 34 -43.71 -26.88 -3.32
CA PRO A 34 -42.53 -27.54 -2.76
C PRO A 34 -42.61 -29.06 -2.94
N VAL A 35 -41.66 -29.63 -3.68
CA VAL A 35 -41.41 -31.07 -3.70
C VAL A 35 -40.67 -31.48 -2.42
N PRO A 36 -41.15 -32.46 -1.64
CA PRO A 36 -40.42 -32.99 -0.51
C PRO A 36 -39.40 -34.04 -0.97
N GLY A 37 -38.16 -33.91 -0.53
CA GLY A 37 -37.23 -35.03 -0.45
C GLY A 37 -36.20 -35.15 -1.58
N ALA A 38 -35.04 -34.52 -1.36
CA ALA A 38 -33.75 -35.04 -1.80
C ALA A 38 -32.66 -34.43 -0.92
N ALA A 39 -32.55 -34.92 0.31
CA ALA A 39 -31.38 -34.68 1.15
C ALA A 39 -30.22 -35.50 0.55
N ALA A 40 -29.49 -34.90 -0.39
CA ALA A 40 -28.17 -35.37 -0.74
C ALA A 40 -27.24 -35.06 0.44
N PRO A 41 -26.40 -36.00 0.89
CA PRO A 41 -25.36 -35.66 1.86
C PRO A 41 -24.38 -34.73 1.16
N THR A 42 -24.42 -33.46 1.52
CA THR A 42 -23.33 -32.53 1.21
C THR A 42 -22.10 -33.09 1.90
N SER A 43 -21.25 -33.80 1.17
CA SER A 43 -19.91 -34.16 1.61
C SER A 43 -19.27 -32.87 2.11
N ALA A 44 -19.04 -32.79 3.41
CA ALA A 44 -18.34 -31.67 4.03
C ALA A 44 -17.00 -31.55 3.31
N SER A 45 -16.89 -30.51 2.48
CA SER A 45 -15.63 -30.14 1.85
C SER A 45 -14.68 -29.84 3.00
N GLN A 46 -13.74 -30.74 3.26
CA GLN A 46 -12.68 -30.49 4.22
C GLN A 46 -11.87 -29.33 3.65
N VAL A 47 -12.17 -28.12 4.14
CA VAL A 47 -11.34 -26.94 3.87
C VAL A 47 -9.95 -27.30 4.39
N PRO A 48 -8.93 -27.42 3.53
CA PRO A 48 -7.57 -27.64 3.99
C PRO A 48 -7.19 -26.51 4.96
N PRO A 49 -6.35 -26.77 5.97
CA PRO A 49 -5.98 -25.72 6.91
C PRO A 49 -5.28 -24.60 6.14
N ALA A 50 -5.91 -23.42 6.03
CA ALA A 50 -5.44 -22.29 5.22
C ALA A 50 -3.95 -21.92 5.46
N ARG A 51 -3.39 -22.24 6.63
CA ARG A 51 -1.97 -22.07 6.95
C ARG A 51 -1.02 -22.97 6.16
N SER A 52 -1.41 -24.20 5.78
CA SER A 52 -0.55 -25.06 4.95
C SER A 52 -0.41 -24.53 3.52
N GLU A 53 -1.46 -23.91 2.99
CA GLU A 53 -1.43 -23.28 1.67
C GLU A 53 -0.55 -22.03 1.67
N LEU A 54 -0.61 -21.22 2.73
CA LEU A 54 0.29 -20.07 2.92
C LEU A 54 1.77 -20.48 3.03
N ARG A 55 2.07 -21.64 3.66
CA ARG A 55 3.45 -22.16 3.70
C ARG A 55 3.99 -22.55 2.33
N ALA A 56 3.11 -23.07 1.47
CA ALA A 56 3.45 -23.48 0.10
C ALA A 56 3.30 -22.32 -0.92
N ALA A 57 3.07 -21.09 -0.45
CA ALA A 57 2.85 -19.93 -1.31
C ALA A 57 4.02 -19.66 -2.25
N GLY A 58 3.72 -19.49 -3.54
CA GLY A 58 4.71 -19.13 -4.54
C GLY A 58 4.94 -17.62 -4.63
N ASP A 59 5.86 -17.21 -5.52
CA ASP A 59 6.24 -15.81 -5.70
C ASP A 59 5.05 -14.92 -6.11
N ARG A 60 4.04 -15.48 -6.79
CA ARG A 60 2.82 -14.75 -7.17
C ARG A 60 2.01 -14.37 -5.94
N GLU A 61 1.80 -15.32 -5.04
CA GLU A 61 1.05 -15.15 -3.80
C GLU A 61 1.80 -14.22 -2.85
N VAL A 62 3.12 -14.37 -2.72
CA VAL A 62 3.98 -13.47 -1.95
C VAL A 62 3.91 -12.03 -2.48
N ARG A 63 4.04 -11.84 -3.80
CA ARG A 63 3.94 -10.50 -4.40
C ARG A 63 2.55 -9.90 -4.23
N HIS A 64 1.51 -10.73 -4.33
CA HIS A 64 0.14 -10.29 -4.07
C HIS A 64 -0.03 -9.82 -2.62
N ALA A 65 0.42 -10.63 -1.65
CA ALA A 65 0.36 -10.29 -0.23
C ALA A 65 1.13 -9.01 0.07
N LEU A 66 2.37 -8.89 -0.42
CA LEU A 66 3.18 -7.66 -0.26
C LEU A 66 2.49 -6.44 -0.85
N SER A 67 1.89 -6.55 -2.05
CA SER A 67 1.16 -5.44 -2.66
C SER A 67 -0.08 -5.00 -1.87
N ARG A 68 -0.66 -5.87 -1.03
CA ARG A 68 -1.91 -5.59 -0.30
C ARG A 68 -1.67 -5.18 1.15
N LEU A 69 -0.64 -5.73 1.77
CA LEU A 69 -0.34 -5.57 3.19
C LEU A 69 0.79 -4.57 3.45
N THR A 70 1.49 -4.12 2.40
CA THR A 70 2.55 -3.13 2.50
C THR A 70 2.34 -2.02 1.47
N TYR A 71 3.18 -0.98 1.51
CA TYR A 71 3.20 0.09 0.51
C TYR A 71 3.81 -0.33 -0.85
N GLY A 72 4.06 -1.64 -1.04
CA GLY A 72 4.64 -2.22 -2.25
C GLY A 72 5.95 -2.95 -1.94
N SER A 73 6.24 -4.01 -2.70
CA SER A 73 7.43 -4.84 -2.49
C SER A 73 8.71 -4.06 -2.79
N ARG A 74 9.59 -3.94 -1.79
CA ARG A 74 10.94 -3.40 -1.94
C ARG A 74 11.83 -4.42 -2.67
N PRO A 75 12.90 -3.99 -3.36
CA PRO A 75 13.87 -4.91 -3.94
C PRO A 75 14.39 -5.91 -2.91
N GLY A 76 14.38 -7.21 -3.24
CA GLY A 76 14.82 -8.29 -2.35
C GLY A 76 13.79 -8.73 -1.30
N GLU A 77 12.60 -8.11 -1.23
CA GLU A 77 11.60 -8.45 -0.21
C GLU A 77 10.85 -9.75 -0.51
N VAL A 78 10.59 -10.04 -1.78
CA VAL A 78 9.95 -11.29 -2.21
C VAL A 78 10.83 -12.48 -1.81
N GLU A 79 12.14 -12.37 -2.03
CA GLU A 79 13.12 -13.39 -1.67
C GLU A 79 13.20 -13.61 -0.16
N ARG A 80 13.17 -12.51 0.63
CA ARG A 80 13.13 -12.58 2.10
C ARG A 80 11.88 -13.29 2.61
N VAL A 81 10.70 -12.92 2.09
CA VAL A 81 9.42 -13.53 2.50
C VAL A 81 9.35 -14.99 2.07
N ARG A 82 9.85 -15.32 0.87
CA ARG A 82 9.93 -16.69 0.38
C ARG A 82 10.83 -17.56 1.27
N ALA A 83 11.98 -17.04 1.70
CA ALA A 83 12.88 -17.76 2.60
C ALA A 83 12.28 -17.95 4.01
N LEU A 84 11.49 -16.99 4.48
CA LEU A 84 10.81 -17.04 5.78
C LEU A 84 9.54 -17.92 5.78
N GLY A 85 8.83 -17.95 4.64
CA GLY A 85 7.47 -18.47 4.53
C GLY A 85 6.42 -17.38 4.71
N LEU A 86 5.39 -17.37 3.85
CA LEU A 86 4.36 -16.33 3.87
C LEU A 86 3.49 -16.39 5.13
N ASP A 87 3.26 -17.57 5.71
CA ASP A 87 2.51 -17.73 6.96
C ASP A 87 3.24 -17.11 8.15
N VAL A 88 4.54 -17.37 8.29
CA VAL A 88 5.36 -16.81 9.38
C VAL A 88 5.50 -15.31 9.22
N TRP A 89 5.71 -14.84 7.98
CA TRP A 89 5.76 -13.41 7.69
C TRP A 89 4.44 -12.72 8.05
N LEU A 90 3.29 -13.29 7.67
CA LEU A 90 1.98 -12.74 7.97
C LEU A 90 1.71 -12.68 9.48
N GLU A 91 2.08 -13.74 10.21
CA GLU A 91 1.96 -13.77 11.68
C GLU A 91 2.74 -12.63 12.35
N ARG A 92 3.92 -12.28 11.83
CA ARG A 92 4.69 -11.12 12.32
C ARG A 92 3.97 -9.79 12.04
N GLN A 93 3.31 -9.65 10.89
CA GLN A 93 2.54 -8.43 10.58
C GLN A 93 1.32 -8.26 11.50
N LEU A 94 0.73 -9.37 11.97
CA LEU A 94 -0.40 -9.33 12.92
C LEU A 94 0.04 -9.08 14.37
N HIS A 95 1.31 -9.29 14.69
CA HIS A 95 1.90 -9.14 16.02
C HIS A 95 3.11 -8.19 15.99
N PRO A 96 2.89 -6.89 15.72
CA PRO A 96 3.96 -5.91 15.59
C PRO A 96 4.80 -5.75 16.86
N GLU A 97 4.24 -6.05 18.03
CA GLU A 97 4.94 -6.03 19.32
C GLU A 97 6.12 -7.02 19.39
N LYS A 98 6.21 -7.99 18.46
CA LYS A 98 7.30 -8.96 18.36
C LYS A 98 8.41 -8.53 17.40
N ILE A 99 8.24 -7.40 16.72
CA ILE A 99 9.23 -6.84 15.78
C ILE A 99 10.18 -5.95 16.56
N ASP A 100 11.49 -6.13 16.35
CA ASP A 100 12.51 -5.28 16.95
C ASP A 100 12.67 -3.98 16.15
N ASP A 101 12.16 -2.89 16.70
CA ASP A 101 12.24 -1.54 16.12
C ASP A 101 13.31 -0.66 16.79
N SER A 102 14.21 -1.23 17.60
CA SER A 102 15.22 -0.48 18.37
C SER A 102 16.09 0.44 17.52
N ALA A 103 16.45 0.04 16.30
CA ALA A 103 17.22 0.86 15.37
C ALA A 103 16.43 2.10 14.89
N THR A 104 15.13 1.93 14.65
CA THR A 104 14.24 3.04 14.29
C THR A 104 14.07 3.99 15.47
N GLU A 105 13.84 3.45 16.67
CA GLU A 105 13.74 4.25 17.90
C GLU A 105 15.02 5.04 18.18
N ALA A 106 16.19 4.46 17.94
CA ALA A 106 17.47 5.15 18.06
C ALA A 106 17.60 6.31 17.06
N ALA A 107 17.19 6.11 15.80
CA ALA A 107 17.20 7.17 14.79
C ALA A 107 16.19 8.30 15.13
N LEU A 108 15.03 7.95 15.67
CA LEU A 108 14.01 8.92 16.08
C LEU A 108 14.40 9.69 17.34
N ALA A 109 15.27 9.13 18.19
CA ALA A 109 15.71 9.78 19.43
C ALA A 109 16.45 11.10 19.20
N GLU A 110 17.07 11.28 18.04
CA GLU A 110 17.74 12.53 17.64
C GLU A 110 16.75 13.66 17.29
N LEU A 111 15.50 13.31 16.96
CA LEU A 111 14.47 14.26 16.55
C LEU A 111 13.68 14.76 17.76
N ALA A 112 14.25 15.73 18.48
CA ALA A 112 13.68 16.29 19.71
C ALA A 112 12.23 16.79 19.58
N THR A 113 11.85 17.32 18.41
CA THR A 113 10.50 17.85 18.14
C THR A 113 9.42 16.78 18.20
N LEU A 114 9.73 15.51 17.95
CA LEU A 114 8.76 14.41 18.01
C LEU A 114 8.25 14.13 19.43
N ARG A 115 9.02 14.54 20.45
CA ARG A 115 8.70 14.33 21.86
C ARG A 115 8.10 15.58 22.52
N MET A 116 8.06 16.70 21.81
CA MET A 116 7.52 17.95 22.33
C MET A 116 5.99 17.94 22.29
N THR A 117 5.37 18.44 23.35
CA THR A 117 3.94 18.76 23.37
C THR A 117 3.63 19.92 22.44
N THR A 118 2.36 20.06 22.04
CA THR A 118 1.90 21.20 21.24
C THR A 118 2.28 22.54 21.87
N THR A 119 2.22 22.66 23.21
CA THR A 119 2.58 23.89 23.92
C THR A 119 4.08 24.18 23.83
N GLU A 120 4.93 23.18 24.03
CA GLU A 120 6.38 23.31 23.89
C GLU A 120 6.77 23.67 22.46
N LEU A 121 6.11 23.05 21.46
CA LEU A 121 6.31 23.40 20.05
C LEU A 121 5.95 24.87 19.78
N LEU A 122 4.82 25.37 20.29
CA LEU A 122 4.42 26.76 20.10
C LEU A 122 5.36 27.75 20.80
N HIS A 123 5.95 27.36 21.93
CA HIS A 123 6.91 28.20 22.65
C HIS A 123 8.30 28.18 22.00
N ALA A 124 8.80 27.01 21.61
CA ALA A 124 10.11 26.87 20.97
C ALA A 124 10.12 27.35 19.50
N TYR A 125 8.98 27.20 18.81
CA TYR A 125 8.79 27.58 17.41
C TYR A 125 7.56 28.49 17.28
N PRO A 126 7.62 29.74 17.79
CA PRO A 126 6.50 30.66 17.74
C PRO A 126 6.14 31.00 16.29
N ARG A 127 4.84 31.17 16.02
CA ARG A 127 4.38 31.63 14.71
C ARG A 127 4.91 33.05 14.46
N PRO A 128 5.37 33.36 13.24
CA PRO A 128 5.77 34.70 12.89
C PRO A 128 4.63 35.69 13.09
N ASP A 129 4.97 36.92 13.46
CA ASP A 129 4.03 38.02 13.68
C ASP A 129 3.06 38.17 12.48
N PRO A 130 1.77 38.52 12.70
CA PRO A 130 0.80 38.69 11.61
C PRO A 130 1.27 39.60 10.47
N GLN A 131 2.01 40.67 10.76
CA GLN A 131 2.56 41.57 9.75
C GLN A 131 3.61 40.87 8.89
N LEU A 132 4.48 40.08 9.53
CA LEU A 132 5.50 39.30 8.83
C LEU A 132 4.86 38.24 7.94
N ARG A 133 3.80 37.57 8.42
CA ARG A 133 3.02 36.63 7.62
C ARG A 133 2.38 37.29 6.40
N ALA A 134 1.82 38.49 6.56
CA ALA A 134 1.24 39.25 5.45
C ALA A 134 2.30 39.66 4.42
N LYS A 135 3.49 40.08 4.85
CA LYS A 135 4.64 40.38 3.97
C LYS A 135 5.16 39.16 3.22
N LEU A 136 5.21 37.99 3.88
CA LEU A 136 5.57 36.72 3.25
C LEU A 136 4.54 36.30 2.19
N ALA A 137 3.25 36.45 2.50
CA ALA A 137 2.16 36.06 1.60
C ALA A 137 2.02 36.99 0.38
N SER A 138 2.31 38.28 0.55
CA SER A 138 2.30 39.29 -0.52
C SER A 138 3.58 39.27 -1.38
N GLY A 139 4.63 38.57 -0.95
CA GLY A 139 5.93 38.56 -1.63
C GLY A 139 6.70 39.87 -1.48
N GLU A 140 6.30 40.74 -0.55
CA GLU A 140 6.92 42.04 -0.29
C GLU A 140 8.28 41.94 0.41
N MET A 141 8.62 40.79 1.00
CA MET A 141 9.97 40.58 1.56
C MET A 141 10.98 40.23 0.49
N SER A 142 12.05 41.01 0.43
CA SER A 142 13.19 40.69 -0.42
C SER A 142 13.93 39.43 0.07
N ARG A 143 14.59 38.72 -0.86
CA ARG A 143 15.44 37.56 -0.53
C ARG A 143 16.56 37.93 0.47
N GLN A 144 17.06 39.17 0.42
CA GLN A 144 18.08 39.65 1.34
C GLN A 144 17.52 39.82 2.76
N GLU A 145 16.38 40.49 2.91
CA GLU A 145 15.71 40.63 4.22
C GLU A 145 15.30 39.28 4.82
N MET A 146 14.91 38.32 3.97
CA MET A 146 14.67 36.93 4.38
C MET A 146 15.92 36.28 4.97
N GLN A 147 17.07 36.44 4.30
CA GLN A 147 18.35 35.86 4.71
C GLN A 147 18.89 36.51 5.99
N GLU A 148 18.72 37.83 6.14
CA GLU A 148 19.10 38.57 7.35
C GLU A 148 18.27 38.15 8.57
N ARG A 149 16.98 37.83 8.36
CA ARG A 149 16.07 37.45 9.44
C ARG A 149 16.12 35.97 9.78
N TYR A 150 16.35 35.10 8.79
CA TYR A 150 16.50 33.65 8.95
C TYR A 150 17.85 33.22 8.37
N PRO A 151 18.96 33.50 9.10
CA PRO A 151 20.25 33.01 8.68
C PRO A 151 20.21 31.48 8.63
N MET A 152 20.52 30.94 7.46
CA MET A 152 20.69 29.50 7.26
C MET A 152 22.07 29.14 7.79
N GLU A 153 22.16 28.83 9.08
CA GLU A 153 23.34 28.19 9.68
C GLU A 153 23.51 26.75 9.21
#